data_AF-A0A8X7T486-F1
#
_entry.id   AF-A0A8X7T486-F1
#
_cell.length_a   1.000
_cell.length_b   1.000
_cell.length_c   1.000
_cell.angle_alpha   90.00
_cell.angle_beta   90.00
_cell.angle_gamma   90.00
#
_symmetry.space_group_name_H-M   'P 1'
#
loop_
_entity.id
_entity.type
_entity.pdbx_description
1 polymer ?
#
loop_
_entity_poly.entity_id
_entity_poly.type
_entity_poly.pdbx_seq_one_letter_code
_entity_poly.pdbx_strand_id
1 'polypeptide(L)'
;MLIVGLTGGIASGKSTVSHLLSDAHKIPLIDLDTLARAVVEPGTPALKAIVKHFGASILKEDGTLDRPSLGRIVFNDPAQRKVLNRITHSAVRKRMAWLLFLYWLRGSKVVVVDAPLLVEAGLWAFCGEIVVVWCSPQDQLNRMISRDGASGLTEEDARSRLGSQLPLEDKLPYADVILDNSSALLADHSSHPSDASPSSAPIPTSGKSSRSSEALRAQVAELVQRWQQRTASIGGFAMWLLEWFVPPFGVAVGFVTILKRKEAIAHKRLNAEAAKRARAQDQEEQSSGGGKVDGAQETKKTA
;
A
#
# COMPACT_ATOMS: atom_id res chain seq x y z
N MET A 1 17.80 12.66 5.38
CA MET A 1 17.09 11.42 5.71
C MET A 1 15.99 11.24 4.68
N LEU A 2 15.97 10.12 3.96
CA LEU A 2 14.92 9.76 3.01
C LEU A 2 13.73 9.17 3.77
N ILE A 3 12.54 9.75 3.57
CA ILE A 3 11.28 9.22 4.10
C ILE A 3 10.62 8.42 2.98
N VAL A 4 10.47 7.11 3.19
CA VAL A 4 9.88 6.20 2.21
C VAL A 4 8.47 5.86 2.66
N GLY A 5 7.47 6.10 1.83
CA GLY A 5 6.10 5.65 2.05
C GLY A 5 5.91 4.23 1.52
N LEU A 6 5.65 3.26 2.39
CA LEU A 6 5.27 1.91 2.01
C LEU A 6 3.75 1.76 2.05
N THR A 7 3.16 1.41 0.91
CA THR A 7 1.72 1.19 0.78
C THR A 7 1.42 -0.07 -0.03
N GLY A 8 0.20 -0.54 0.07
CA GLY A 8 -0.28 -1.74 -0.60
C GLY A 8 -1.76 -1.95 -0.30
N GLY A 9 -2.41 -2.77 -1.12
CA GLY A 9 -3.80 -3.18 -0.90
C GLY A 9 -3.90 -4.29 0.13
N ILE A 10 -5.13 -4.58 0.56
CA ILE A 10 -5.41 -5.79 1.37
C ILE A 10 -4.84 -7.01 0.64
N ALA A 11 -4.17 -7.88 1.40
CA ALA A 11 -3.58 -9.12 0.92
C ALA A 11 -2.50 -8.96 -0.19
N SER A 12 -1.94 -7.76 -0.40
CA SER A 12 -0.86 -7.57 -1.38
C SER A 12 0.51 -8.07 -0.90
N GLY A 13 0.65 -8.39 0.40
CA GLY A 13 1.93 -8.81 1.01
C GLY A 13 2.78 -7.65 1.53
N LYS A 14 2.17 -6.47 1.74
CA LYS A 14 2.83 -5.31 2.36
C LYS A 14 3.52 -5.65 3.68
N SER A 15 2.87 -6.40 4.57
CA SER A 15 3.47 -6.82 5.84
C SER A 15 4.74 -7.65 5.65
N THR A 16 4.77 -8.54 4.65
CA THR A 16 5.97 -9.30 4.29
C THR A 16 7.12 -8.37 3.92
N VAL A 17 6.86 -7.34 3.11
CA VAL A 17 7.86 -6.33 2.77
C VAL A 17 8.30 -5.54 4.00
N SER A 18 7.37 -5.11 4.86
CA SER A 18 7.68 -4.42 6.13
C SER A 18 8.63 -5.24 7.00
N HIS A 19 8.36 -6.54 7.16
CA HIS A 19 9.23 -7.47 7.90
C HIS A 19 10.60 -7.65 7.25
N LEU A 20 10.68 -7.76 5.93
CA LEU A 20 11.97 -7.87 5.24
C LEU A 20 12.82 -6.61 5.46
N LEU A 21 12.20 -5.43 5.37
CA LEU A 21 12.89 -4.16 5.59
C LEU A 21 13.36 -3.99 7.05
N SER A 22 12.51 -4.32 8.02
CA SER A 22 12.85 -4.20 9.45
C SER A 22 13.83 -5.27 9.91
N ASP A 23 13.57 -6.54 9.59
CA ASP A 23 14.23 -7.66 10.25
C ASP A 23 15.53 -8.03 9.52
N ALA A 24 15.50 -8.08 8.18
CA ALA A 24 16.68 -8.43 7.39
C ALA A 24 17.61 -7.24 7.16
N HIS A 25 17.06 -6.05 6.91
CA HIS A 25 17.86 -4.87 6.55
C HIS A 25 18.00 -3.83 7.68
N LYS A 26 17.36 -4.05 8.85
CA LYS A 26 17.43 -3.15 10.02
C LYS A 26 17.03 -1.71 9.72
N ILE A 27 16.11 -1.53 8.76
CA ILE A 27 15.61 -0.21 8.40
C ILE A 27 14.49 0.17 9.38
N PRO A 28 14.56 1.35 10.01
CA PRO A 28 13.50 1.81 10.90
C PRO A 28 12.16 1.95 10.17
N LEU A 29 11.12 1.42 10.80
CA LEU A 29 9.75 1.42 10.27
C LEU A 29 8.80 2.09 11.27
N ILE A 30 7.95 2.97 10.75
CA ILE A 30 6.86 3.63 11.47
C ILE A 30 5.56 3.06 10.90
N ASP A 31 4.97 2.10 11.59
CA ASP A 31 3.65 1.58 11.27
C ASP A 31 2.57 2.55 11.74
N LEU A 32 1.86 3.18 10.79
CA LEU A 32 0.81 4.15 11.09
C LEU A 32 -0.43 3.53 11.72
N ASP A 33 -0.72 2.25 11.49
CA ASP A 33 -1.86 1.60 12.14
C ASP A 33 -1.57 1.40 13.63
N THR A 34 -0.37 0.93 13.95
CA THR A 34 0.09 0.84 15.34
C THR A 34 0.21 2.22 15.98
N LEU A 35 0.73 3.21 15.25
CA LEU A 35 0.83 4.59 15.73
C LEU A 35 -0.54 5.21 16.03
N ALA A 36 -1.53 4.99 15.16
CA ALA A 36 -2.90 5.47 15.33
C ALA A 36 -3.57 4.89 16.58
N ARG A 37 -3.18 3.67 16.99
CA ARG A 37 -3.63 3.09 18.26
C ARG A 37 -2.92 3.72 19.45
N ALA A 38 -1.59 3.87 19.37
CA ALA A 38 -0.78 4.42 20.45
C ALA A 38 -1.14 5.88 20.80
N VAL A 39 -1.51 6.71 19.80
CA VAL A 39 -1.83 8.12 20.06
C VAL A 39 -3.12 8.33 20.87
N VAL A 40 -3.95 7.31 21.02
CA VAL A 40 -5.20 7.34 21.81
C VAL A 40 -5.14 6.44 23.05
N GLU A 41 -3.95 6.02 23.48
CA GLU A 41 -3.78 5.27 24.72
C GLU A 41 -4.08 6.13 25.97
N PRO A 42 -4.38 5.51 27.12
CA PRO A 42 -4.57 6.20 28.38
C PRO A 42 -3.45 7.21 28.68
N GLY A 43 -3.82 8.39 29.17
CA GLY A 43 -2.89 9.47 29.48
C GLY A 43 -2.47 10.36 28.30
N THR A 44 -2.76 9.96 27.05
CA THR A 44 -2.41 10.77 25.87
C THR A 44 -3.28 12.04 25.73
N PRO A 45 -2.75 13.14 25.18
CA PRO A 45 -3.53 14.34 24.91
C PRO A 45 -4.67 14.12 23.91
N ALA A 46 -4.50 13.20 22.95
CA ALA A 46 -5.53 12.93 21.95
C ALA A 46 -6.73 12.22 22.60
N LEU A 47 -6.51 11.21 23.44
CA LEU A 47 -7.60 10.56 24.17
C LEU A 47 -8.37 11.57 25.04
N LYS A 48 -7.66 12.45 25.76
CA LYS A 48 -8.30 13.52 26.55
C LYS A 48 -9.17 14.43 25.69
N ALA A 49 -8.70 14.80 24.51
CA ALA A 49 -9.48 15.64 23.58
C ALA A 49 -10.71 14.90 23.02
N ILE A 50 -10.59 13.60 22.74
CA ILE A 50 -11.72 12.77 22.30
C ILE A 50 -12.75 12.65 23.43
N VAL A 51 -12.33 12.29 24.64
CA VAL A 51 -13.22 12.17 25.82
C VAL A 51 -13.92 13.50 26.13
N LYS A 52 -13.21 14.63 26.01
CA LYS A 52 -13.82 15.96 26.19
C LYS A 52 -14.96 16.24 25.21
N HIS A 53 -14.92 15.68 24.00
CA HIS A 53 -15.95 15.90 22.99
C HIS A 53 -17.07 14.86 23.04
N PHE A 54 -16.72 13.58 23.21
CA PHE A 54 -17.65 12.45 23.12
C PHE A 54 -18.19 11.98 24.48
N GLY A 55 -17.64 12.48 25.58
CA GLY A 55 -17.98 12.07 26.94
C GLY A 55 -17.17 10.88 27.43
N ALA A 56 -17.38 10.49 28.69
CA ALA A 56 -16.70 9.34 29.30
C ALA A 56 -17.27 7.97 28.88
N SER A 57 -18.44 7.94 28.23
CA SER A 57 -19.10 6.71 27.76
C SER A 57 -18.35 5.96 26.66
N ILE A 58 -17.33 6.59 26.07
CA ILE A 58 -16.42 5.97 25.10
C ILE A 58 -15.16 5.39 25.74
N LEU A 59 -15.07 5.35 27.07
CA LEU A 59 -14.00 4.70 27.80
C LEU A 59 -14.49 3.38 28.39
N LYS A 60 -13.59 2.41 28.45
CA LYS A 60 -13.75 1.21 29.27
C LYS A 60 -13.38 1.52 30.72
N GLU A 61 -13.67 0.57 31.61
CA GLU A 61 -13.35 0.67 33.05
C GLU A 61 -11.85 0.87 33.32
N ASP A 62 -10.98 0.33 32.46
CA ASP A 62 -9.52 0.48 32.53
C ASP A 62 -9.01 1.83 31.99
N GLY A 63 -9.91 2.73 31.57
CA GLY A 63 -9.58 4.02 30.98
C GLY A 63 -9.10 3.97 29.53
N THR A 64 -9.11 2.79 28.89
CA THR A 64 -8.82 2.64 27.46
C THR A 64 -10.04 3.02 26.61
N LEU A 65 -9.78 3.33 25.33
CA LEU A 65 -10.84 3.71 24.39
C LEU A 65 -11.72 2.50 24.02
N ASP A 66 -13.02 2.61 24.25
CA ASP A 66 -14.02 1.69 23.73
C ASP A 66 -14.32 2.00 22.25
N ARG A 67 -13.57 1.32 21.36
CA ARG A 67 -13.69 1.48 19.90
C ARG A 67 -15.08 1.12 19.37
N PRO A 68 -15.72 -0.01 19.76
CA PRO A 68 -17.11 -0.28 19.42
C PRO A 68 -18.07 0.87 19.76
N SER A 69 -18.00 1.39 20.98
CA SER A 69 -18.91 2.45 21.44
C SER A 69 -18.68 3.77 20.69
N LEU A 70 -17.42 4.20 20.55
CA LEU A 70 -17.08 5.36 19.73
C LEU A 70 -17.47 5.15 18.27
N GLY A 71 -17.26 3.93 17.75
CA GLY A 71 -17.64 3.51 16.41
C GLY A 71 -19.11 3.78 16.13
N ARG A 72 -20.02 3.31 17.00
CA ARG A 72 -21.47 3.53 16.85
C ARG A 72 -21.84 5.00 16.71
N ILE A 73 -21.17 5.89 17.45
CA ILE A 73 -21.40 7.34 17.38
C ILE A 73 -20.93 7.90 16.02
N VAL A 74 -19.68 7.62 15.63
CA VAL A 74 -19.09 8.20 14.40
C VAL A 74 -19.56 7.52 13.11
N PHE A 75 -20.13 6.31 13.21
CA PHE A 75 -20.75 5.65 12.07
C PHE A 75 -22.06 6.33 11.70
N ASN A 76 -22.87 6.71 12.68
CA ASN A 76 -24.18 7.31 12.48
C ASN A 76 -24.15 8.83 12.20
N ASP A 77 -23.06 9.52 12.57
CA ASP A 77 -22.93 10.97 12.38
C ASP A 77 -21.64 11.36 11.63
N PRO A 78 -21.75 11.81 10.36
CA PRO A 78 -20.61 12.29 9.58
C PRO A 78 -19.88 13.51 10.17
N ALA A 79 -20.58 14.40 10.88
CA ALA A 79 -19.97 15.55 11.54
C ALA A 79 -19.08 15.08 12.71
N GLN A 80 -19.56 14.12 13.50
CA GLN A 80 -18.78 13.50 14.58
C GLN A 80 -17.54 12.77 14.03
N ARG A 81 -17.70 12.06 12.92
CA ARG A 81 -16.58 11.42 12.22
C ARG A 81 -15.50 12.42 11.82
N LYS A 82 -15.90 13.60 11.30
CA LYS A 82 -14.95 14.67 10.96
C LYS A 82 -14.19 15.19 12.18
N VAL A 83 -14.87 15.36 13.33
CA VAL A 83 -14.22 15.81 14.57
C VAL A 83 -13.20 14.78 15.05
N LEU A 84 -13.58 13.50 15.11
CA LEU A 84 -12.68 12.42 15.49
C LEU A 84 -11.46 12.36 14.56
N ASN A 85 -11.69 12.35 13.24
CA ASN A 85 -10.61 12.31 12.26
C ASN A 85 -9.66 13.49 12.41
N ARG A 86 -10.18 14.70 12.67
CA ARG A 86 -9.33 15.88 12.89
C ARG A 86 -8.42 15.73 14.11
N ILE A 87 -8.97 15.28 15.24
CA ILE A 87 -8.20 15.07 16.48
C ILE A 87 -7.12 14.00 16.25
N THR A 88 -7.53 12.83 15.73
CA THR A 88 -6.65 11.69 15.50
C THR A 88 -5.58 12.01 14.46
N HIS A 89 -5.93 12.58 13.30
CA HIS A 89 -4.95 12.90 12.25
C HIS A 89 -3.92 13.94 12.71
N SER A 90 -4.32 14.90 13.54
CA SER A 90 -3.37 15.86 14.12
C SER A 90 -2.40 15.16 15.08
N ALA A 91 -2.91 14.27 15.95
CA ALA A 91 -2.08 13.53 16.90
C ALA A 91 -1.10 12.56 16.20
N VAL A 92 -1.59 11.79 15.22
CA VAL A 92 -0.77 10.88 14.41
C VAL A 92 0.34 11.64 13.69
N ARG A 93 0.02 12.76 13.02
CA ARG A 93 1.03 13.56 12.32
C ARG A 93 2.10 14.11 13.25
N LYS A 94 1.71 14.64 14.43
CA LYS A 94 2.67 15.12 15.44
C LYS A 94 3.58 13.99 15.93
N ARG A 95 3.01 12.83 16.23
CA ARG A 95 3.78 11.68 16.72
C ARG A 95 4.72 11.13 15.64
N MET A 96 4.25 11.05 14.39
CA MET A 96 5.07 10.64 13.25
C MET A 96 6.25 11.61 13.05
N ALA A 97 5.99 12.93 13.05
CA ALA A 97 7.05 13.94 12.93
C ALA A 97 8.09 13.83 14.06
N TRP A 98 7.63 13.57 15.30
CA TRP A 98 8.53 13.33 16.43
C TRP A 98 9.39 12.07 16.25
N LEU A 99 8.81 10.95 15.81
CA LEU A 99 9.56 9.71 15.55
C LEU A 99 10.58 9.91 14.43
N LEU A 100 10.20 10.59 13.35
CA LEU A 100 11.11 10.94 12.26
C LEU A 100 12.27 11.79 12.76
N PHE A 101 12.01 12.78 13.63
CA PHE A 101 13.04 13.60 14.25
C PHE A 101 13.99 12.77 15.14
N LEU A 102 13.47 11.83 15.91
CA LEU A 102 14.30 10.91 16.72
C LEU A 102 15.19 10.02 15.85
N TYR A 103 14.65 9.44 14.77
CA TYR A 103 15.46 8.64 13.84
C TYR A 103 16.52 9.48 13.15
N TRP A 104 16.17 10.73 12.82
CA TRP A 104 17.13 11.67 12.28
C TRP A 104 18.30 11.93 13.25
N LEU A 105 18.01 12.21 14.53
CA LEU A 105 19.04 12.40 15.56
C LEU A 105 19.93 11.17 15.75
N ARG A 106 19.38 9.96 15.53
CA ARG A 106 20.12 8.69 15.58
C ARG A 106 20.95 8.43 14.31
N GLY A 107 20.97 9.35 13.35
CA GLY A 107 21.71 9.21 12.10
C GLY A 107 21.06 8.25 11.09
N SER A 108 19.77 7.92 11.25
CA SER A 108 19.08 7.08 10.28
C SER A 108 18.99 7.78 8.93
N LYS A 109 19.55 7.14 7.90
CA LYS A 109 19.57 7.67 6.52
C LYS A 109 18.24 7.48 5.81
N VAL A 110 17.52 6.41 6.14
CA VAL A 110 16.24 6.01 5.56
C VAL A 110 15.29 5.63 6.69
N VAL A 111 14.03 6.07 6.60
CA VAL A 111 12.94 5.61 7.47
C VAL A 111 11.74 5.29 6.60
N VAL A 112 11.10 4.15 6.88
CA VAL A 112 9.91 3.69 6.16
C VAL A 112 8.67 4.03 6.98
N VAL A 113 7.72 4.74 6.37
CA VAL A 113 6.38 4.98 6.91
C VAL A 113 5.45 3.99 6.26
N ASP A 114 4.99 3.02 7.04
CA ASP A 114 4.10 1.96 6.57
C ASP A 114 2.64 2.35 6.83
N ALA A 115 1.86 2.47 5.76
CA ALA A 115 0.43 2.77 5.86
C ALA A 115 -0.36 2.17 4.67
N PRO A 116 -1.37 1.32 4.92
CA PRO A 116 -2.25 0.81 3.86
C PRO A 116 -2.99 1.93 3.10
N LEU A 117 -3.38 2.98 3.83
CA LEU A 117 -4.14 4.13 3.33
C LEU A 117 -3.26 5.35 3.06
N LEU A 118 -1.97 5.14 2.72
CA LEU A 118 -1.01 6.22 2.51
C LEU A 118 -1.44 7.21 1.42
N VAL A 119 -2.03 6.70 0.34
CA VAL A 119 -2.47 7.50 -0.81
C VAL A 119 -3.75 8.26 -0.45
N GLU A 120 -4.71 7.56 0.12
CA GLU A 120 -6.03 8.04 0.53
C GLU A 120 -5.93 9.12 1.62
N ALA A 121 -4.95 8.99 2.52
CA ALA A 121 -4.67 9.97 3.57
C ALA A 121 -3.86 11.18 3.08
N GLY A 122 -3.43 11.21 1.81
CA GLY A 122 -2.60 12.29 1.26
C GLY A 122 -1.16 12.31 1.80
N LEU A 123 -0.73 11.24 2.48
CA LEU A 123 0.58 11.15 3.13
C LEU A 123 1.73 10.98 2.12
N TRP A 124 1.40 10.54 0.91
CA TRP A 124 2.31 10.48 -0.23
C TRP A 124 3.05 11.79 -0.49
N ALA A 125 2.42 12.94 -0.22
CA ALA A 125 3.04 14.26 -0.42
C ALA A 125 4.19 14.55 0.55
N PHE A 126 4.23 13.87 1.70
CA PHE A 126 5.27 14.02 2.71
C PHE A 126 6.39 12.97 2.57
N CYS A 127 6.23 12.01 1.65
CA CYS A 127 7.24 10.99 1.39
C CYS A 127 8.18 11.47 0.28
N GLY A 128 9.48 11.18 0.44
CA GLY A 128 10.47 11.40 -0.61
C GLY A 128 10.39 10.33 -1.70
N GLU A 129 10.03 9.11 -1.33
CA GLU A 129 9.84 7.99 -2.25
C GLU A 129 8.60 7.17 -1.84
N ILE A 130 7.85 6.64 -2.80
CA ILE A 130 6.66 5.81 -2.55
C ILE A 130 6.88 4.44 -3.16
N VAL A 131 6.81 3.43 -2.30
CA VAL A 131 6.90 2.02 -2.63
C VAL A 131 5.51 1.42 -2.55
N VAL A 132 5.00 0.94 -3.67
CA VAL A 132 3.71 0.23 -3.75
C VAL A 132 3.98 -1.26 -3.87
N VAL A 133 3.47 -2.04 -2.91
CA VAL A 133 3.45 -3.51 -3.03
C VAL A 133 2.21 -3.92 -3.81
N TRP A 134 2.43 -4.34 -5.05
CA TRP A 134 1.40 -4.70 -6.01
C TRP A 134 1.25 -6.21 -6.14
N CYS A 135 0.02 -6.68 -6.39
CA CYS A 135 -0.25 -8.03 -6.90
C CYS A 135 -1.56 -7.99 -7.69
N SER A 136 -1.86 -9.05 -8.44
CA SER A 136 -3.11 -9.12 -9.19
C SER A 136 -4.34 -9.12 -8.26
N PRO A 137 -5.50 -8.57 -8.68
CA PRO A 137 -6.74 -8.65 -7.90
C PRO A 137 -7.14 -10.09 -7.54
N GLN A 138 -6.88 -11.03 -8.46
CA GLN A 138 -7.11 -12.46 -8.24
C GLN A 138 -6.23 -13.00 -7.12
N ASP A 139 -4.96 -12.61 -7.06
CA ASP A 139 -4.05 -12.97 -5.98
C ASP A 139 -4.50 -12.37 -4.64
N GLN A 140 -4.99 -11.12 -4.63
CA GLN A 140 -5.54 -10.51 -3.40
C GLN A 140 -6.72 -11.31 -2.86
N LEU A 141 -7.65 -11.70 -3.74
CA LEU A 141 -8.83 -12.47 -3.38
C LEU A 141 -8.44 -13.85 -2.85
N ASN A 142 -7.62 -14.59 -3.61
CA ASN A 142 -7.18 -15.93 -3.24
C ASN A 142 -6.45 -15.94 -1.89
N ARG A 143 -5.56 -14.96 -1.65
CA ARG A 143 -4.83 -14.86 -0.37
C ARG A 143 -5.73 -14.50 0.80
N MET A 144 -6.69 -13.60 0.58
CA MET A 144 -7.62 -13.21 1.63
C MET A 144 -8.58 -14.35 1.99
N ILE A 145 -9.12 -15.08 1.01
CA ILE A 145 -9.93 -16.29 1.25
C ILE A 145 -9.08 -17.37 1.94
N SER A 146 -7.85 -17.59 1.50
CA SER A 146 -6.98 -18.61 2.11
C SER A 146 -6.63 -18.29 3.57
N ARG A 147 -6.46 -17.00 3.91
CA ARG A 147 -6.11 -16.56 5.26
C ARG A 147 -7.31 -16.46 6.19
N ASP A 148 -8.41 -15.87 5.71
CA ASP A 148 -9.55 -15.46 6.53
C ASP A 148 -10.79 -16.33 6.30
N GLY A 149 -10.80 -17.20 5.29
CA GLY A 149 -11.93 -18.08 4.97
C GLY A 149 -12.23 -19.09 6.08
N ALA A 150 -11.20 -19.56 6.79
CA ALA A 150 -11.37 -20.39 7.98
C ALA A 150 -12.06 -19.66 9.15
N SER A 151 -12.09 -18.32 9.11
CA SER A 151 -12.79 -17.47 10.08
C SER A 151 -14.20 -17.08 9.62
N GLY A 152 -14.73 -17.70 8.57
CA GLY A 152 -16.08 -17.47 8.05
C GLY A 152 -16.21 -16.32 7.05
N LEU A 153 -15.10 -15.85 6.45
CA LEU A 153 -15.15 -14.81 5.42
C LEU A 153 -15.70 -15.39 4.10
N THR A 154 -16.82 -14.85 3.61
CA THR A 154 -17.36 -15.19 2.29
C THR A 154 -16.60 -14.48 1.18
N GLU A 155 -16.72 -15.00 -0.05
CA GLU A 155 -16.11 -14.36 -1.22
C GLU A 155 -16.71 -12.95 -1.47
N GLU A 156 -18.00 -12.79 -1.21
CA GLU A 156 -18.70 -11.51 -1.31
C GLU A 156 -18.16 -10.49 -0.30
N ASP A 157 -17.94 -10.91 0.96
CA ASP A 157 -17.35 -10.04 1.99
C ASP A 157 -15.92 -9.65 1.64
N ALA A 158 -15.15 -10.60 1.11
CA ALA A 158 -13.81 -10.37 0.59
C ALA A 158 -13.82 -9.30 -0.52
N ARG A 159 -14.67 -9.46 -1.54
CA ARG A 159 -14.80 -8.47 -2.63
C ARG A 159 -15.25 -7.09 -2.12
N SER A 160 -16.19 -7.06 -1.18
CA SER A 160 -16.64 -5.82 -0.52
C SER A 160 -15.50 -5.10 0.21
N ARG A 161 -14.68 -5.84 0.96
CA ARG A 161 -13.50 -5.28 1.64
C ARG A 161 -12.46 -4.74 0.65
N LEU A 162 -12.21 -5.44 -0.44
CA LEU A 162 -11.32 -4.96 -1.51
C LEU A 162 -11.85 -3.68 -2.15
N GLY A 163 -13.17 -3.59 -2.40
CA GLY A 163 -13.83 -2.41 -2.97
C GLY A 163 -13.91 -1.20 -2.04
N SER A 164 -13.71 -1.39 -0.73
CA SER A 164 -13.71 -0.28 0.24
C SER A 164 -12.43 0.57 0.21
N GLN A 165 -11.36 0.09 -0.43
CA GLN A 165 -10.09 0.79 -0.60
C GLN A 165 -9.92 1.26 -2.04
N LEU A 166 -9.01 2.22 -2.23
CA LEU A 166 -8.63 2.59 -3.59
C LEU A 166 -8.01 1.36 -4.29
N PRO A 167 -8.48 0.98 -5.49
CA PRO A 167 -7.93 -0.15 -6.23
C PRO A 167 -6.41 -0.05 -6.36
N LEU A 168 -5.72 -1.19 -6.33
CA LEU A 168 -4.26 -1.21 -6.31
C LEU A 168 -3.65 -0.59 -7.56
N GLU A 169 -4.33 -0.74 -8.70
CA GLU A 169 -3.98 -0.07 -9.96
C GLU A 169 -4.01 1.46 -9.86
N ASP A 170 -4.95 2.01 -9.10
CA ASP A 170 -5.08 3.46 -8.91
C ASP A 170 -4.02 4.01 -7.93
N LYS A 171 -3.32 3.13 -7.20
CA LYS A 171 -2.15 3.48 -6.40
C LYS A 171 -0.87 3.55 -7.25
N LEU A 172 -0.81 2.87 -8.39
CA LEU A 172 0.39 2.83 -9.26
C LEU A 172 0.88 4.21 -9.75
N PRO A 173 0.01 5.17 -10.11
CA PRO A 173 0.45 6.51 -10.49
C PRO A 173 1.24 7.24 -9.39
N TYR A 174 1.04 6.87 -8.13
CA TYR A 174 1.75 7.44 -6.99
C TYR A 174 3.09 6.74 -6.73
N ALA A 175 3.30 5.55 -7.30
CA ALA A 175 4.51 4.76 -7.08
C ALA A 175 5.73 5.40 -7.77
N ASP A 176 6.84 5.45 -7.03
CA ASP A 176 8.18 5.58 -7.61
C ASP A 176 8.81 4.21 -7.80
N VAL A 177 8.49 3.27 -6.91
CA VAL A 177 8.92 1.88 -6.98
C VAL A 177 7.70 0.99 -6.80
N ILE A 178 7.59 -0.02 -7.66
CA ILE A 178 6.57 -1.06 -7.57
C ILE A 178 7.31 -2.34 -7.16
N LEU A 179 6.87 -2.96 -6.07
CA LEU A 179 7.29 -4.29 -5.67
C LEU A 179 6.18 -5.26 -6.08
N ASP A 180 6.43 -6.05 -7.11
CA ASP A 180 5.44 -6.99 -7.63
C ASP A 180 5.53 -8.31 -6.87
N ASN A 181 4.42 -8.65 -6.21
CA ASN A 181 4.20 -9.85 -5.45
C ASN A 181 3.05 -10.67 -6.05
N SER A 182 2.86 -10.64 -7.37
CA SER A 182 1.91 -11.48 -8.09
C SER A 182 2.44 -12.89 -8.29
N SER A 183 1.51 -13.85 -8.37
CA SER A 183 1.85 -15.26 -8.60
C SER A 183 2.34 -15.50 -10.04
N ALA A 184 1.96 -14.63 -10.99
CA ALA A 184 2.23 -14.76 -12.42
C ALA A 184 3.70 -14.48 -12.80
N LEU A 185 4.37 -13.51 -12.15
CA LEU A 185 5.81 -13.27 -12.35
C LEU A 185 6.69 -14.48 -12.08
N LEU A 186 6.18 -15.46 -11.33
CA LEU A 186 6.93 -16.65 -10.93
C LEU A 186 6.78 -17.80 -11.93
N ALA A 187 5.85 -17.71 -12.88
CA ALA A 187 5.63 -18.72 -13.91
C ALA A 187 6.55 -18.51 -15.13
N ASP A 188 6.98 -17.26 -15.39
CA ASP A 188 7.62 -16.87 -16.65
C ASP A 188 9.10 -17.28 -16.79
N HIS A 189 9.74 -17.72 -15.70
CA HIS A 189 11.09 -18.31 -15.74
C HIS A 189 11.14 -19.80 -16.13
N SER A 190 10.02 -20.36 -16.63
CA SER A 190 9.92 -21.79 -16.99
C SER A 190 10.14 -22.13 -18.47
N SER A 191 10.55 -21.17 -19.31
CA SER A 191 10.93 -21.45 -20.72
C SER A 191 12.41 -21.79 -20.88
N HIS A 192 12.85 -22.87 -20.23
CA HIS A 192 14.00 -23.64 -20.70
C HIS A 192 13.50 -25.02 -21.15
N PRO A 193 13.51 -25.34 -22.45
CA PRO A 193 13.21 -26.67 -22.93
C PRO A 193 14.45 -27.53 -22.73
N SER A 194 14.51 -28.28 -21.63
CA SER A 194 15.43 -29.40 -21.53
C SER A 194 14.71 -30.58 -20.87
N ASP A 195 14.32 -31.50 -21.75
CA ASP A 195 14.18 -32.95 -21.55
C ASP A 195 13.43 -33.43 -20.30
N ALA A 196 12.17 -33.81 -20.51
CA ALA A 196 11.45 -34.71 -19.61
C ALA A 196 11.01 -35.96 -20.38
N SER A 197 11.68 -37.09 -20.11
CA SER A 197 11.03 -38.40 -20.14
C SER A 197 10.08 -38.54 -18.94
N PRO A 198 8.95 -39.26 -19.06
CA PRO A 198 7.91 -39.27 -18.04
C PRO A 198 8.08 -40.43 -17.07
N SER A 199 8.17 -40.16 -15.76
CA SER A 199 7.78 -41.15 -14.76
C SER A 199 7.54 -40.56 -13.37
N SER A 200 6.34 -40.87 -12.86
CA SER A 200 5.94 -41.02 -11.45
C SER A 200 5.67 -39.78 -10.55
N ALA A 201 4.36 -39.62 -10.30
CA ALA A 201 3.67 -39.25 -9.06
C ALA A 201 3.72 -37.81 -8.50
N PRO A 202 2.60 -37.32 -7.89
CA PRO A 202 2.43 -35.92 -7.52
C PRO A 202 3.00 -35.62 -6.12
N ILE A 203 3.89 -34.63 -6.05
CA ILE A 203 4.49 -34.08 -4.81
C ILE A 203 3.75 -32.77 -4.45
N PRO A 204 3.51 -32.45 -3.16
CA PRO A 204 2.60 -31.39 -2.75
C PRO A 204 3.12 -29.97 -3.03
N THR A 205 2.16 -29.06 -3.09
CA THR A 205 2.16 -27.64 -3.50
C THR A 205 3.04 -26.65 -2.70
N SER A 206 4.11 -27.07 -2.02
CA SER A 206 4.95 -26.20 -1.17
C SER A 206 5.93 -25.29 -1.94
N GLY A 207 6.25 -25.61 -3.20
CA GLY A 207 7.29 -24.90 -3.97
C GLY A 207 6.91 -23.48 -4.45
N LYS A 208 5.62 -23.18 -4.65
CA LYS A 208 5.17 -21.88 -5.20
C LYS A 208 5.25 -20.76 -4.16
N SER A 209 4.93 -21.05 -2.90
CA SER A 209 4.98 -20.08 -1.78
C SER A 209 6.42 -19.66 -1.46
N SER A 210 7.38 -20.61 -1.46
CA SER A 210 8.80 -20.32 -1.23
C SER A 210 9.38 -19.40 -2.30
N ARG A 211 9.14 -19.71 -3.58
CA ARG A 211 9.67 -18.93 -4.73
C ARG A 211 9.07 -17.51 -4.80
N SER A 212 7.78 -17.36 -4.48
CA SER A 212 7.15 -16.04 -4.35
C SER A 212 7.87 -15.17 -3.34
N SER A 213 8.29 -15.76 -2.22
CA SER A 213 9.04 -15.04 -1.20
C SER A 213 10.45 -14.66 -1.65
N GLU A 214 11.10 -15.46 -2.50
CA GLU A 214 12.47 -15.21 -2.97
C GLU A 214 12.55 -14.07 -3.99
N ALA A 215 11.66 -14.06 -4.99
CA ALA A 215 11.62 -12.97 -5.98
C ALA A 215 11.31 -11.62 -5.32
N LEU A 216 10.37 -11.60 -4.37
CA LEU A 216 10.07 -10.39 -3.59
C LEU A 216 11.26 -9.96 -2.72
N ARG A 217 11.96 -10.91 -2.08
CA ARG A 217 13.20 -10.63 -1.33
C ARG A 217 14.28 -9.99 -2.20
N ALA A 218 14.47 -10.48 -3.43
CA ALA A 218 15.43 -9.91 -4.37
C ALA A 218 15.08 -8.46 -4.74
N GLN A 219 13.82 -8.19 -5.07
CA GLN A 219 13.35 -6.81 -5.35
C GLN A 219 13.56 -5.87 -4.14
N VAL A 220 13.29 -6.35 -2.92
CA VAL A 220 13.52 -5.58 -1.68
C VAL A 220 15.01 -5.33 -1.46
N ALA A 221 15.87 -6.33 -1.68
CA ALA A 221 17.32 -6.18 -1.53
C ALA A 221 17.87 -5.13 -2.52
N GLU A 222 17.43 -5.16 -3.77
CA GLU A 222 17.81 -4.17 -4.80
C GLU A 222 17.35 -2.76 -4.40
N LEU A 223 16.11 -2.62 -3.92
CA LEU A 223 15.59 -1.36 -3.41
C LEU A 223 16.45 -0.79 -2.27
N VAL A 224 16.81 -1.63 -1.29
CA VAL A 224 17.66 -1.23 -0.17
C VAL A 224 19.07 -0.83 -0.66
N GLN A 225 19.64 -1.58 -1.61
CA GLN A 225 20.94 -1.25 -2.18
C GLN A 225 20.91 0.11 -2.88
N ARG A 226 19.85 0.41 -3.65
CA ARG A 226 19.66 1.74 -4.27
C ARG A 226 19.62 2.85 -3.24
N TRP A 227 18.94 2.66 -2.10
CA TRP A 227 18.93 3.65 -1.02
C TRP A 227 20.30 3.83 -0.36
N GLN A 228 21.02 2.73 -0.13
CA GLN A 228 22.38 2.78 0.43
C GLN A 228 23.33 3.55 -0.49
N GLN A 229 23.29 3.29 -1.79
CA GLN A 229 24.09 4.01 -2.79
C GLN A 229 23.72 5.50 -2.82
N ARG A 230 22.42 5.83 -2.84
CA ARG A 230 21.93 7.22 -2.85
C ARG A 230 22.37 8.01 -1.62
N THR A 231 22.46 7.34 -0.46
CA THR A 231 22.80 7.97 0.82
C THR A 231 24.28 7.85 1.21
N ALA A 232 25.12 7.25 0.35
CA ALA A 232 26.57 7.14 0.51
C ALA A 232 27.35 8.26 -0.22
N SER A 233 26.71 9.05 -1.08
CA SER A 233 27.40 10.12 -1.81
C SER A 233 27.66 11.35 -0.93
N ILE A 234 28.87 11.90 -1.01
CA ILE A 234 29.32 13.11 -0.28
C ILE A 234 28.47 14.34 -0.66
N GLY A 235 28.03 14.43 -1.92
CA GLY A 235 27.14 15.49 -2.40
C GLY A 235 25.73 15.42 -1.78
N GLY A 236 25.22 14.23 -1.47
CA GLY A 236 23.93 14.05 -0.80
C GLY A 236 23.95 14.47 0.67
N PHE A 237 25.07 14.25 1.37
CA PHE A 237 25.25 14.73 2.76
C PHE A 237 25.43 16.25 2.82
N ALA A 238 26.18 16.84 1.90
CA ALA A 238 26.40 18.30 1.82
C ALA A 238 25.12 19.06 1.43
N MET A 239 24.36 18.61 0.43
CA MET A 239 23.06 19.19 0.07
C MET A 239 22.05 19.05 1.21
N TRP A 240 22.01 17.89 1.87
CA TRP A 240 21.15 17.67 3.03
C TRP A 240 21.47 18.58 4.22
N LEU A 241 22.75 18.91 4.44
CA LEU A 241 23.19 19.87 5.46
C LEU A 241 22.77 21.30 5.10
N LEU A 242 22.92 21.69 3.83
CA LEU A 242 22.60 23.02 3.31
C LEU A 242 21.09 23.30 3.28
N GLU A 243 20.31 22.29 2.89
CA GLU A 243 18.86 22.36 2.77
C GLU A 243 18.18 22.49 4.14
N TRP A 244 18.83 22.08 5.24
CA TRP A 244 18.21 22.08 6.57
C TRP A 244 18.72 23.17 7.53
N PHE A 245 19.94 23.68 7.35
CA PHE A 245 20.49 24.75 8.20
C PHE A 245 20.10 26.18 7.77
N VAL A 246 19.41 26.34 6.64
CA VAL A 246 18.94 27.65 6.15
C VAL A 246 17.39 27.63 6.04
N PRO A 247 16.67 28.03 7.10
CA PRO A 247 15.23 27.86 7.24
C PRO A 247 14.31 28.40 6.12
N PRO A 248 14.66 29.41 5.29
CA PRO A 248 13.84 29.71 4.12
C PRO A 248 14.04 28.73 2.94
N PHE A 249 15.21 28.10 2.80
CA PHE A 249 15.53 27.28 1.63
C PHE A 249 14.94 25.86 1.71
N GLY A 250 15.07 25.16 2.84
CA GLY A 250 14.52 23.79 2.96
C GLY A 250 13.01 23.71 2.83
N VAL A 251 12.30 24.70 3.39
CA VAL A 251 10.83 24.79 3.27
C VAL A 251 10.42 25.10 1.83
N ALA A 252 11.13 26.02 1.16
CA ALA A 252 10.86 26.36 -0.24
C ALA A 252 11.16 25.20 -1.20
N VAL A 253 12.31 24.52 -1.05
CA VAL A 253 12.67 23.35 -1.86
C VAL A 253 11.70 22.20 -1.61
N GLY A 254 11.33 21.96 -0.35
CA GLY A 254 10.28 20.98 -0.01
C GLY A 254 8.95 21.31 -0.69
N PHE A 255 8.52 22.58 -0.67
CA PHE A 255 7.28 23.02 -1.32
C PHE A 255 7.34 22.87 -2.86
N VAL A 256 8.43 23.26 -3.50
CA VAL A 256 8.65 23.08 -4.96
C VAL A 256 8.64 21.60 -5.34
N THR A 257 9.27 20.74 -4.52
CA THR A 257 9.29 19.29 -4.74
C THR A 257 7.88 18.70 -4.66
N ILE A 258 7.07 19.15 -3.69
CA ILE A 258 5.66 18.76 -3.58
C ILE A 258 4.86 19.16 -4.83
N LEU A 259 5.06 20.38 -5.34
CA LEU A 259 4.36 20.87 -6.54
C LEU A 259 4.73 20.06 -7.79
N LYS A 260 6.02 19.89 -8.06
CA LYS A 260 6.50 19.06 -9.19
C LYS A 260 5.98 17.63 -9.12
N ARG A 261 5.92 17.07 -7.91
CA ARG A 261 5.39 15.71 -7.68
C ARG A 261 3.89 15.65 -7.94
N LYS A 262 3.13 16.66 -7.52
CA LYS A 262 1.69 16.77 -7.84
C LYS A 262 1.45 16.76 -9.35
N GLU A 263 2.22 17.53 -10.10
CA GLU A 263 2.13 17.57 -11.58
C GLU A 263 2.50 16.22 -12.20
N ALA A 264 3.61 15.61 -11.78
CA ALA A 264 4.04 14.31 -12.30
C ALA A 264 3.00 13.21 -12.03
N ILE A 265 2.41 13.19 -10.83
CA ILE A 265 1.33 12.25 -10.48
C ILE A 265 0.07 12.55 -11.30
N ALA A 266 -0.29 13.82 -11.51
CA ALA A 266 -1.43 14.19 -12.34
C ALA A 266 -1.26 13.66 -13.78
N HIS A 267 -0.06 13.81 -14.37
CA HIS A 267 0.25 13.23 -15.68
C HIS A 267 0.17 11.70 -15.68
N LYS A 268 0.76 11.02 -14.68
CA LYS A 268 0.67 9.56 -14.56
C LYS A 268 -0.79 9.09 -14.44
N ARG A 269 -1.64 9.84 -13.72
CA ARG A 269 -3.07 9.54 -13.57
C ARG A 269 -3.83 9.70 -14.87
N LEU A 270 -3.61 10.80 -15.60
CA LEU A 270 -4.22 11.01 -16.92
C LEU A 270 -3.87 9.88 -17.89
N ASN A 271 -2.59 9.48 -17.91
CA ASN A 271 -2.14 8.37 -18.76
C ASN A 271 -2.75 7.03 -18.33
N ALA A 272 -2.85 6.78 -17.02
CA ALA A 272 -3.47 5.56 -16.49
C ALA A 272 -4.98 5.50 -16.81
N GLU A 273 -5.68 6.62 -16.68
CA GLU A 273 -7.10 6.74 -17.04
C GLU A 273 -7.32 6.56 -18.55
N ALA A 274 -6.45 7.12 -19.38
CA ALA A 274 -6.48 6.92 -20.83
C ALA A 274 -6.26 5.44 -21.20
N ALA A 275 -5.28 4.78 -20.58
CA ALA A 275 -5.02 3.36 -20.79
C ALA A 275 -6.19 2.47 -20.33
N LYS A 276 -6.85 2.82 -19.22
CA LYS A 276 -8.07 2.13 -18.76
C LYS A 276 -9.22 2.27 -19.75
N ARG A 277 -9.44 3.48 -20.30
CA ARG A 277 -10.47 3.73 -21.31
C ARG A 277 -10.22 2.94 -22.58
N ALA A 278 -8.98 2.89 -23.05
CA ALA A 278 -8.61 2.09 -24.22
C ALA A 278 -8.91 0.59 -24.01
N ARG A 279 -8.50 0.02 -22.86
CA ARG A 279 -8.80 -1.39 -22.53
C ARG A 279 -10.30 -1.68 -22.43
N ALA A 280 -11.09 -0.76 -21.92
CA ALA A 280 -12.54 -0.91 -21.83
C ALA A 280 -13.18 -0.92 -23.23
N GLN A 281 -12.72 -0.04 -24.12
CA GLN A 281 -13.15 -0.01 -25.53
C GLN A 281 -12.78 -1.30 -26.27
N ASP A 282 -11.56 -1.80 -26.08
CA ASP A 282 -11.12 -3.08 -26.68
C ASP A 282 -11.98 -4.26 -26.19
N GLN A 283 -12.37 -4.27 -24.91
CA GLN A 283 -13.26 -5.30 -24.36
C GLN A 283 -14.70 -5.19 -24.89
N GLU A 284 -15.22 -3.98 -25.07
CA GLU A 284 -16.53 -3.76 -25.67
C GLU A 284 -16.55 -4.18 -27.15
N GLU A 285 -15.50 -3.88 -27.92
CA GLU A 285 -15.34 -4.31 -29.31
C GLU A 285 -15.21 -5.84 -29.43
N GLN A 286 -14.46 -6.49 -28.55
CA GLN A 286 -14.36 -7.95 -28.52
C GLN A 286 -15.67 -8.64 -28.10
N SER A 287 -16.45 -8.03 -27.18
CA SER A 287 -17.75 -8.57 -26.76
C SER A 287 -18.85 -8.38 -27.82
N SER A 288 -18.78 -7.31 -28.63
CA SER A 288 -19.74 -7.04 -29.71
C SER A 288 -19.40 -7.77 -31.02
N GLY A 289 -18.13 -8.10 -31.26
CA GLY A 289 -17.69 -8.87 -32.43
C GLY A 289 -17.98 -10.38 -32.36
N GLY A 290 -18.21 -10.95 -31.17
CA GLY A 290 -18.44 -12.39 -30.97
C GLY A 290 -19.85 -12.90 -31.29
N GLY A 291 -20.82 -12.01 -31.59
CA GLY A 291 -22.23 -12.38 -31.77
C GLY A 291 -22.69 -12.68 -33.21
N LYS A 292 -21.77 -12.83 -34.18
CA LYS A 292 -22.13 -12.90 -35.60
C LYS A 292 -21.48 -14.05 -36.38
N VAL A 293 -21.31 -15.22 -35.76
CA VAL A 293 -20.98 -16.46 -36.49
C VAL A 293 -21.68 -17.63 -35.83
N ASP A 294 -22.99 -17.75 -35.96
CA ASP A 294 -23.74 -19.02 -35.80
C ASP A 294 -25.19 -18.78 -36.25
N GLY A 295 -25.48 -19.01 -37.53
CA GLY A 295 -26.83 -18.82 -38.06
C GLY A 295 -26.93 -18.77 -39.58
N ALA A 296 -26.20 -19.65 -40.30
CA ALA A 296 -26.40 -19.81 -41.74
C ALA A 296 -25.95 -21.19 -42.23
N GLN A 297 -26.43 -22.28 -41.61
CA GLN A 297 -26.24 -23.62 -42.18
C GLN A 297 -27.35 -24.59 -41.76
N GLU A 298 -28.62 -24.23 -42.01
CA GLU A 298 -29.68 -25.25 -42.03
C GLU A 298 -30.85 -24.76 -42.87
N THR A 299 -30.85 -25.12 -44.16
CA THR A 299 -32.06 -25.29 -45.01
C THR A 299 -31.62 -25.53 -46.46
N LYS A 300 -31.35 -26.79 -46.83
CA LYS A 300 -31.56 -27.31 -48.19
C LYS A 300 -31.35 -28.83 -48.22
N LYS A 301 -32.40 -29.57 -47.86
CA LYS A 301 -32.63 -30.94 -48.34
C LYS A 301 -34.08 -31.38 -48.13
N THR A 302 -34.96 -30.85 -48.97
CA THR A 302 -36.24 -31.50 -49.30
C THR A 302 -36.62 -31.12 -50.74
N ALA A 303 -36.18 -31.96 -51.69
CA ALA A 303 -36.77 -32.26 -52.99
C ALA A 303 -35.86 -33.27 -53.68
#